data_AF-A0A535VSM0-F1
#
_entry.id   AF-A0A535VSM0-F1
#
_cell.length_a   1.000
_cell.length_b   1.000
_cell.length_c   1.000
_cell.angle_alpha   90.00
_cell.angle_beta   90.00
_cell.angle_gamma   90.00
#
_symmetry.space_group_name_H-M   'P 1'
#
loop_
_entity.id
_entity.type
_entity.pdbx_description
1 polymer ?
#
loop_
_entity_poly.entity_id
_entity_poly.type
_entity_poly.pdbx_seq_one_letter_code
_entity_poly.pdbx_strand_id
1 'polypeptide(L)'
;SAFFSAGFLLGPGLGGLLATTGYASAFIGAALFRVVAIILVIFMIPAVRKETRSTSRSEEAGPAISYRALFALPLVGAYILAFGDYLYLGFDLTLMPLWMHDHLGASVAIIGIAYMGWAIPNIILSPVGGRVADRQRRSLIIAIFGLAQVPIYLLLGLATMASVVVVLFIIHGCLYAFIQPAVDAHIATSSHSTMRARVQGMYSTFGLVGAFFGANLFSPLYAINYRLPLFTMGMLFGFCVIVGGIMVRISESRRKVVEVVEEPIQV
;
A
#
# COMPACT_ATOMS: atom_id res chain seq x y z
N SER A 1 -2.86 3.51 8.74
CA SER A 1 -2.58 2.32 7.89
C SER A 1 -3.00 1.03 8.58
N ALA A 2 -2.48 0.67 9.77
CA ALA A 2 -2.75 -0.63 10.42
C ALA A 2 -4.24 -1.05 10.57
N PHE A 3 -5.15 -0.15 10.98
CA PHE A 3 -6.59 -0.48 11.08
C PHE A 3 -7.29 -0.63 9.72
N PHE A 4 -6.87 0.15 8.72
CA PHE A 4 -7.36 -0.01 7.35
C PHE A 4 -6.92 -1.36 6.77
N SER A 5 -5.64 -1.71 6.96
CA SER A 5 -5.10 -3.03 6.63
C SER A 5 -5.83 -4.15 7.39
N ALA A 6 -6.18 -3.96 8.67
CA ALA A 6 -6.94 -4.93 9.46
C ALA A 6 -8.38 -5.14 8.96
N GLY A 7 -9.07 -4.07 8.56
CA GLY A 7 -10.39 -4.16 7.95
C GLY A 7 -10.36 -4.84 6.58
N PHE A 8 -9.37 -4.50 5.76
CA PHE A 8 -9.11 -5.16 4.48
C PHE A 8 -8.69 -6.63 4.66
N LEU A 9 -8.00 -6.97 5.76
CA LEU A 9 -7.53 -8.32 6.12
C LEU A 9 -8.64 -9.28 6.51
N LEU A 10 -9.58 -8.84 7.35
CA LEU A 10 -10.66 -9.69 7.85
C LEU A 10 -11.78 -9.85 6.82
N GLY A 11 -11.96 -8.88 5.92
CA GLY A 11 -13.04 -8.86 4.94
C GLY A 11 -13.10 -10.10 4.04
N PRO A 12 -12.07 -10.38 3.22
CA PRO A 12 -12.07 -11.53 2.31
C PRO A 12 -12.02 -12.88 3.03
N GLY A 13 -11.29 -12.98 4.15
CA GLY A 13 -11.19 -14.21 4.93
C GLY A 13 -12.52 -14.58 5.61
N LEU A 14 -13.10 -13.67 6.39
CA LEU A 14 -14.41 -13.88 7.01
C LEU A 14 -15.52 -13.96 5.97
N GLY A 15 -15.47 -13.12 4.93
CA GLY A 15 -16.43 -13.13 3.83
C GLY A 15 -16.41 -14.44 3.06
N GLY A 16 -15.23 -14.99 2.78
CA GLY A 16 -15.06 -16.29 2.10
C GLY A 16 -15.55 -17.46 2.94
N LEU A 17 -15.27 -17.46 4.25
CA LEU A 17 -15.80 -18.46 5.18
C LEU A 17 -17.32 -18.41 5.26
N LEU A 18 -17.91 -17.22 5.41
CA LEU A 18 -19.36 -17.05 5.42
C LEU A 18 -19.97 -17.51 4.09
N ALA A 19 -19.37 -17.11 2.96
CA ALA A 19 -19.85 -17.45 1.61
C ALA A 19 -19.92 -18.96 1.32
N THR A 20 -19.22 -19.81 2.09
CA THR A 20 -19.35 -21.28 1.98
C THR A 20 -20.76 -21.77 2.27
N THR A 21 -21.54 -21.04 3.07
CA THR A 21 -22.95 -21.32 3.39
C THR A 21 -23.93 -20.62 2.44
N GLY A 22 -23.41 -19.92 1.43
CA GLY A 22 -24.16 -19.16 0.42
C GLY A 22 -23.82 -17.67 0.45
N TYR A 23 -23.83 -17.01 -0.71
CA TYR A 23 -23.42 -15.61 -0.85
C TYR A 23 -24.21 -14.63 0.03
N ALA A 24 -25.51 -14.87 0.26
CA ALA A 24 -26.34 -14.02 1.11
C ALA A 24 -25.83 -13.91 2.55
N SER A 25 -25.27 -14.99 3.10
CA SER A 25 -24.73 -14.99 4.47
C SER A 25 -23.53 -14.05 4.64
N ALA A 26 -22.67 -13.93 3.62
CA ALA A 26 -21.54 -13.01 3.61
C ALA A 26 -22.03 -11.54 3.62
N PHE A 27 -23.06 -11.21 2.84
CA PHE A 27 -23.65 -9.88 2.80
C PHE A 27 -24.37 -9.52 4.12
N ILE A 28 -25.14 -10.45 4.68
CA ILE A 28 -25.82 -10.25 5.97
C ILE A 28 -24.80 -10.05 7.09
N GLY A 29 -23.75 -10.87 7.14
CA GLY A 29 -22.65 -10.71 8.10
C GLY A 29 -21.97 -9.35 7.99
N ALA A 30 -21.68 -8.90 6.76
CA ALA A 30 -21.09 -7.57 6.52
C ALA A 30 -22.03 -6.42 6.95
N ALA A 31 -23.34 -6.55 6.72
CA ALA A 31 -24.33 -5.56 7.12
C ALA A 31 -24.43 -5.44 8.65
N LEU A 32 -24.49 -6.57 9.36
CA LEU A 32 -24.50 -6.61 10.82
C LEU A 32 -23.23 -5.97 11.40
N PHE A 33 -22.06 -6.32 10.87
CA PHE A 33 -20.79 -5.75 11.31
C PHE A 33 -20.75 -4.22 11.13
N ARG A 34 -21.28 -3.70 10.01
CA ARG A 34 -21.40 -2.26 9.78
C ARG A 34 -22.32 -1.57 10.78
N VAL A 35 -23.46 -2.16 11.12
CA VAL A 35 -24.37 -1.59 12.13
C VAL A 35 -23.68 -1.51 13.49
N VAL A 36 -22.97 -2.56 13.91
CA VAL A 36 -22.19 -2.53 15.17
C VAL A 36 -21.12 -1.44 15.13
N ALA A 37 -20.39 -1.31 14.02
CA ALA A 37 -19.37 -0.27 13.86
C ALA A 37 -19.97 1.15 13.94
N ILE A 38 -21.13 1.39 13.32
CA ILE A 38 -21.83 2.68 13.39
C ILE A 38 -22.22 3.01 14.84
N ILE A 39 -22.78 2.03 15.55
CA ILE A 39 -23.19 2.20 16.95
C ILE A 39 -21.97 2.58 17.81
N LEU A 40 -20.87 1.83 17.69
CA LEU A 40 -19.62 2.11 18.41
C LEU A 40 -19.09 3.52 18.10
N VAL A 41 -19.08 3.93 16.83
CA VAL A 41 -18.63 5.25 16.40
C VAL A 41 -19.51 6.36 16.98
N ILE A 42 -20.85 6.21 16.97
CA ILE A 42 -21.78 7.18 17.54
C ILE A 42 -21.51 7.39 19.04
N PHE A 43 -21.19 6.32 19.78
CA PHE A 43 -20.86 6.43 21.20
C PHE A 43 -19.46 7.03 21.48
N MET A 44 -18.49 6.84 20.57
CA MET A 44 -17.13 7.41 20.71
C MET A 44 -17.02 8.88 20.27
N ILE A 45 -17.80 9.33 19.28
CA ILE A 45 -17.73 10.70 18.73
C ILE A 45 -17.86 11.80 19.82
N PRO A 46 -18.78 11.69 20.81
CA PRO A 46 -18.89 12.68 21.88
C PRO A 46 -17.62 12.83 22.72
N ALA A 47 -16.81 11.78 22.87
CA ALA A 47 -15.56 11.82 23.63
C ALA A 47 -14.44 12.58 22.89
N VAL A 48 -14.36 12.45 21.56
CA VAL A 48 -13.29 13.08 20.75
C VAL A 48 -13.55 14.58 20.50
N ARG A 49 -14.82 14.99 20.31
CA ARG A 49 -15.18 16.38 19.97
C ARG A 49 -14.85 17.38 21.09
N LYS A 50 -14.78 16.93 22.34
CA LYS A 50 -14.50 17.80 23.49
C LYS A 50 -13.04 18.25 23.54
N GLU A 51 -12.13 17.48 22.95
CA GLU A 51 -10.69 17.72 22.97
C GLU A 51 -10.24 18.58 21.77
N THR A 52 -10.78 18.34 20.58
CA THR A 52 -10.43 19.09 19.35
C THR A 52 -10.85 20.57 19.39
N ARG A 53 -11.90 20.92 20.14
CA ARG A 53 -12.39 22.31 20.22
C ARG A 53 -11.51 23.22 21.09
N SER A 54 -10.65 22.65 21.92
CA SER A 54 -9.69 23.41 22.75
C SER A 54 -8.46 23.87 21.97
N THR A 55 -8.10 23.17 20.89
CA THR A 55 -6.90 23.43 20.08
C THR A 55 -7.19 24.11 18.74
N SER A 56 -8.45 24.19 18.30
CA SER A 56 -8.84 24.77 17.01
C SER A 56 -8.90 26.32 16.98
N ARG A 57 -8.19 27.01 17.89
CA ARG A 57 -8.17 28.47 17.92
C ARG A 57 -7.06 28.96 16.98
N SER A 58 -7.48 29.30 15.76
CA SER A 58 -6.71 30.08 14.77
C SER A 58 -5.40 29.44 14.29
N GLU A 59 -5.47 28.36 13.50
CA GLU A 59 -4.46 28.19 12.46
C GLU A 59 -4.70 29.29 11.42
N GLU A 60 -3.94 30.37 11.51
CA GLU A 60 -3.85 31.37 10.44
C GLU A 60 -3.62 30.62 9.12
N ALA A 61 -4.33 31.02 8.05
CA ALA A 61 -4.13 30.49 6.72
C ALA A 61 -2.65 30.68 6.35
N GLY A 62 -1.87 29.61 6.48
CA GLY A 62 -0.45 29.62 6.16
C GLY A 62 -0.22 30.14 4.74
N PRO A 63 0.98 30.67 4.45
CA PRO A 63 1.27 31.33 3.18
C PRO A 63 0.88 30.46 1.98
N ALA A 64 0.41 31.10 0.91
CA ALA A 64 -0.04 30.44 -0.31
C ALA A 64 1.07 29.49 -0.83
N ILE A 65 0.84 28.18 -0.65
CA ILE A 65 1.83 27.16 -1.00
C ILE A 65 1.85 27.02 -2.52
N SER A 66 3.04 27.14 -3.10
CA SER A 66 3.26 26.94 -4.53
C SER A 66 2.95 25.50 -4.94
N TYR A 67 2.09 25.31 -5.94
CA TYR A 67 1.79 23.99 -6.53
C TYR A 67 3.04 23.24 -7.00
N ARG A 68 4.13 23.96 -7.34
CA ARG A 68 5.41 23.34 -7.70
C ARG A 68 6.02 22.54 -6.55
N ALA A 69 5.78 22.93 -5.30
CA ALA A 69 6.28 22.20 -4.13
C ALA A 69 5.66 20.80 -4.00
N LEU A 70 4.45 20.58 -4.54
CA LEU A 70 3.81 19.25 -4.55
C LEU A 70 4.53 18.27 -5.48
N PHE A 71 5.27 18.78 -6.46
CA PHE A 71 6.03 18.00 -7.44
C PHE A 71 7.55 18.10 -7.20
N ALA A 72 7.95 18.37 -5.96
CA ALA A 72 9.35 18.26 -5.59
C ALA A 72 9.85 16.82 -5.81
N LEU A 73 11.12 16.68 -6.22
CA LEU A 73 11.77 15.39 -6.49
C LEU A 73 11.46 14.26 -5.47
N PRO A 74 11.54 14.48 -4.13
CA PRO A 74 11.20 13.45 -3.14
C PRO A 74 9.75 12.97 -3.23
N LEU A 75 8.81 13.87 -3.53
CA LEU A 75 7.37 13.56 -3.61
C LEU A 75 7.02 12.89 -4.92
N VAL A 76 7.64 13.31 -6.03
CA VAL A 76 7.47 12.62 -7.32
C VAL A 76 7.95 11.18 -7.23
N GLY A 77 9.08 10.93 -6.55
CA GLY A 77 9.54 9.57 -6.28
C GLY A 77 8.49 8.74 -5.51
N ALA A 78 7.87 9.32 -4.48
CA ALA A 78 6.79 8.67 -3.73
C ALA A 78 5.53 8.43 -4.58
N TYR A 79 5.16 9.34 -5.48
CA TYR A 79 4.01 9.17 -6.37
C TYR A 79 4.23 8.06 -7.41
N ILE A 80 5.45 7.90 -7.91
CA ILE A 80 5.82 6.79 -8.81
C ILE A 80 5.73 5.45 -8.06
N LEU A 81 6.20 5.40 -6.81
CA LEU A 81 6.05 4.22 -5.96
C LEU A 81 4.57 3.90 -5.70
N ALA A 82 3.75 4.92 -5.42
CA ALA A 82 2.30 4.76 -5.24
C ALA A 82 1.63 4.19 -6.50
N PHE A 83 1.99 4.73 -7.68
CA PHE A 83 1.48 4.26 -8.96
C PHE A 83 1.82 2.77 -9.16
N GLY A 84 3.06 2.37 -8.92
CA GLY A 84 3.49 0.97 -9.04
C GLY A 84 2.77 0.04 -8.08
N ASP A 85 2.62 0.43 -6.81
CA ASP A 85 1.91 -0.36 -5.79
C ASP A 85 0.43 -0.53 -6.14
N TYR A 86 -0.22 0.55 -6.54
CA TYR A 86 -1.64 0.50 -6.87
C TYR A 86 -1.90 -0.17 -8.23
N LEU A 87 -0.93 -0.19 -9.15
CA LEU A 87 -0.99 -1.01 -10.35
C LEU A 87 -1.23 -2.49 -9.98
N TYR A 88 -0.54 -2.98 -8.93
CA TYR A 88 -0.76 -4.31 -8.37
C TYR A 88 -2.15 -4.41 -7.75
N LEU A 89 -2.55 -3.42 -6.94
CA LEU A 89 -3.89 -3.39 -6.33
C LEU A 89 -5.01 -3.51 -7.37
N GLY A 90 -4.89 -2.82 -8.52
CA GLY A 90 -5.87 -2.90 -9.61
C GLY A 90 -5.97 -4.30 -10.22
N PHE A 91 -4.82 -4.95 -10.46
CA PHE A 91 -4.75 -6.35 -10.89
C PHE A 91 -5.37 -7.29 -9.87
N ASP A 92 -4.96 -7.12 -8.62
CA ASP A 92 -5.29 -7.98 -7.49
C ASP A 92 -6.79 -7.96 -7.18
N LEU A 93 -7.44 -6.79 -7.25
CA LEU A 93 -8.88 -6.69 -7.02
C LEU A 93 -9.75 -7.31 -8.12
N THR A 94 -9.22 -7.46 -9.34
CA THR A 94 -10.04 -7.81 -10.52
C THR A 94 -9.72 -9.19 -11.09
N LEU A 95 -8.44 -9.48 -11.31
CA LEU A 95 -8.00 -10.66 -12.08
C LEU A 95 -7.38 -11.74 -11.21
N MET A 96 -6.79 -11.40 -10.06
CA MET A 96 -6.11 -12.40 -9.22
C MET A 96 -7.05 -13.49 -8.67
N PRO A 97 -8.22 -13.17 -8.07
CA PRO A 97 -9.16 -14.20 -7.62
C PRO A 97 -9.69 -15.04 -8.77
N LEU A 98 -9.97 -14.40 -9.92
CA LEU A 98 -10.46 -15.07 -11.12
C LEU A 98 -9.43 -16.05 -11.66
N TRP A 99 -8.16 -15.65 -11.72
CA TRP A 99 -7.05 -16.51 -12.13
C TRP A 99 -6.88 -17.71 -11.19
N MET A 100 -6.87 -17.47 -9.88
CA MET A 100 -6.76 -18.54 -8.88
C MET A 100 -7.92 -19.53 -9.00
N HIS A 101 -9.14 -19.04 -9.21
CA HIS A 101 -10.32 -19.87 -9.40
C HIS A 101 -10.26 -20.68 -10.72
N ASP A 102 -10.14 -19.99 -11.85
CA ASP A 102 -10.31 -20.59 -13.17
C ASP A 102 -9.12 -21.46 -13.61
N HIS A 103 -7.89 -21.10 -13.19
CA HIS A 103 -6.67 -21.78 -13.66
C HIS A 103 -6.03 -22.68 -12.61
N LEU A 104 -6.26 -22.41 -11.31
CA LEU A 104 -5.71 -23.24 -10.23
C LEU A 104 -6.79 -24.06 -9.52
N GLY A 105 -8.06 -23.93 -9.90
CA GLY A 105 -9.19 -24.60 -9.25
C GLY A 105 -9.37 -24.19 -7.79
N ALA A 106 -8.89 -23.00 -7.40
CA ALA A 106 -8.95 -22.55 -6.02
C ALA A 106 -10.40 -22.24 -5.62
N SER A 107 -10.85 -22.86 -4.54
CA SER A 107 -12.14 -22.52 -3.94
C SER A 107 -12.10 -21.11 -3.33
N VAL A 108 -13.28 -20.51 -3.13
CA VAL A 108 -13.43 -19.21 -2.44
C VAL A 108 -12.73 -19.20 -1.08
N ALA A 109 -12.76 -20.32 -0.36
CA ALA A 109 -12.07 -20.48 0.92
C ALA A 109 -10.54 -20.39 0.78
N ILE A 110 -9.94 -21.04 -0.23
CA ILE A 110 -8.49 -20.99 -0.48
C ILE A 110 -8.07 -19.58 -0.90
N ILE A 111 -8.87 -18.91 -1.73
CA ILE A 111 -8.64 -17.51 -2.10
C ILE A 111 -8.64 -16.62 -0.85
N GLY A 112 -9.64 -16.77 0.03
CA GLY A 112 -9.68 -16.08 1.32
C GLY A 112 -8.45 -16.35 2.18
N ILE A 113 -7.98 -17.60 2.25
CA ILE A 113 -6.75 -17.98 2.96
C ILE A 113 -5.51 -17.31 2.35
N ALA A 114 -5.40 -17.21 1.02
CA ALA A 114 -4.29 -16.51 0.39
C ALA A 114 -4.23 -15.03 0.81
N TYR A 115 -5.36 -14.32 0.75
CA TYR A 115 -5.45 -12.92 1.19
C TYR A 115 -5.14 -12.75 2.68
N MET A 116 -5.60 -13.68 3.54
CA MET A 116 -5.19 -13.70 4.95
C MET A 116 -3.69 -13.97 5.10
N GLY A 117 -3.13 -14.86 4.28
CA GLY A 117 -1.71 -15.18 4.21
C GLY A 117 -0.86 -13.96 3.89
N TRP A 118 -1.30 -13.08 3.00
CA TRP A 118 -0.65 -11.78 2.78
C TRP A 118 -0.79 -10.83 3.97
N ALA A 119 -2.00 -10.73 4.49
CA ALA A 119 -2.35 -9.66 5.41
C ALA A 119 -1.84 -9.90 6.85
N ILE A 120 -1.86 -11.13 7.37
CA ILE A 120 -1.47 -11.43 8.76
C ILE A 120 0.01 -11.10 9.01
N PRO A 121 0.97 -11.59 8.20
CA PRO A 121 2.37 -11.22 8.35
C PRO A 121 2.58 -9.72 8.18
N ASN A 122 1.86 -9.09 7.25
CA ASN A 122 1.95 -7.65 7.04
C ASN A 122 1.61 -6.85 8.30
N ILE A 123 0.50 -7.18 8.97
CA ILE A 123 0.10 -6.51 10.21
C ILE A 123 1.11 -6.75 11.32
N ILE A 124 1.53 -8.00 11.52
CA ILE A 124 2.46 -8.37 12.60
C ILE A 124 3.82 -7.68 12.42
N LEU A 125 4.31 -7.61 11.17
CA LEU A 125 5.63 -7.07 10.86
C LEU A 125 5.64 -5.56 10.60
N SER A 126 4.51 -4.93 10.27
CA SER A 126 4.47 -3.49 9.97
C SER A 126 5.02 -2.58 11.08
N PRO A 127 4.83 -2.85 12.40
CA PRO A 127 5.48 -2.05 13.45
C PRO A 127 7.01 -2.24 13.45
N VAL A 128 7.49 -3.43 13.13
CA VAL A 128 8.92 -3.70 12.98
C VAL A 128 9.47 -2.96 11.77
N GLY A 129 8.77 -3.03 10.63
CA GLY A 129 9.10 -2.28 9.42
C GLY A 129 9.17 -0.77 9.66
N GLY A 130 8.23 -0.21 10.42
CA GLY A 130 8.27 1.20 10.86
C GLY A 130 9.53 1.54 11.66
N ARG A 131 9.86 0.75 12.69
CA ARG A 131 11.09 0.98 13.47
C ARG A 131 12.36 0.88 12.64
N VAL A 132 12.39 -0.02 11.64
CA VAL A 132 13.52 -0.14 10.71
C VAL A 132 13.58 1.08 9.79
N ALA A 133 12.44 1.57 9.30
CA ALA A 133 12.33 2.78 8.47
C ALA A 133 12.72 4.08 9.18
N ASP A 134 12.62 4.12 10.51
CA ASP A 134 13.07 5.25 11.30
C ASP A 134 14.59 5.25 11.54
N ARG A 135 15.23 4.07 11.54
CA ARG A 135 16.65 3.91 11.88
C ARG A 135 17.56 3.78 10.66
N GLN A 136 17.05 3.21 9.57
CA GLN A 136 17.81 2.97 8.35
C GLN A 136 17.42 3.95 7.24
N ARG A 137 18.23 3.98 6.18
CA ARG A 137 17.94 4.77 4.99
C ARG A 137 16.70 4.21 4.29
N ARG A 138 15.66 5.03 4.14
CA ARG A 138 14.37 4.60 3.59
C ARG A 138 14.50 4.23 2.12
N SER A 139 15.32 4.96 1.37
CA SER A 139 15.66 4.59 -0.02
C SER A 139 16.23 3.17 -0.15
N LEU A 140 17.03 2.72 0.82
CA LEU A 140 17.62 1.38 0.81
C LEU A 140 16.58 0.30 1.13
N ILE A 141 15.70 0.55 2.11
CA ILE A 141 14.59 -0.35 2.45
C ILE A 141 13.66 -0.51 1.23
N ILE A 142 13.25 0.60 0.61
CA ILE A 142 12.39 0.59 -0.58
C ILE A 142 13.05 -0.20 -1.71
N ALA A 143 14.36 0.00 -1.96
CA ALA A 143 15.07 -0.73 -2.99
C ALA A 143 15.16 -2.23 -2.69
N ILE A 144 15.58 -2.63 -1.50
CA ILE A 144 15.77 -4.05 -1.15
C ILE A 144 14.44 -4.79 -1.15
N PHE A 145 13.47 -4.32 -0.36
CA PHE A 145 12.21 -5.03 -0.18
C PHE A 145 11.30 -4.88 -1.39
N GLY A 146 11.31 -3.72 -2.08
CA GLY A 146 10.56 -3.53 -3.32
C GLY A 146 11.09 -4.40 -4.46
N LEU A 147 12.41 -4.46 -4.67
CA LEU A 147 12.97 -5.33 -5.71
C LEU A 147 12.79 -6.82 -5.38
N ALA A 148 12.76 -7.19 -4.09
CA ALA A 148 12.47 -8.55 -3.67
C ALA A 148 11.04 -9.01 -4.04
N GLN A 149 10.10 -8.10 -4.33
CA GLN A 149 8.76 -8.47 -4.80
C GLN A 149 8.72 -8.84 -6.29
N VAL A 150 9.66 -8.35 -7.10
CA VAL A 150 9.75 -8.68 -8.54
C VAL A 150 9.79 -10.19 -8.81
N PRO A 151 10.69 -10.98 -8.18
CA PRO A 151 10.67 -12.43 -8.36
C PRO A 151 9.40 -13.09 -7.84
N ILE A 152 8.70 -12.51 -6.85
CA ILE A 152 7.41 -13.05 -6.39
C ILE A 152 6.36 -12.98 -7.50
N TYR A 153 6.27 -11.86 -8.22
CA TYR A 153 5.36 -11.74 -9.37
C TYR A 153 5.70 -12.70 -10.50
N LEU A 154 6.98 -12.92 -10.77
CA LEU A 154 7.45 -13.94 -11.71
C LEU A 154 7.01 -15.35 -11.27
N LEU A 155 7.23 -15.70 -9.99
CA LEU A 155 6.87 -17.00 -9.44
C LEU A 155 5.35 -17.21 -9.40
N LEU A 156 4.55 -16.16 -9.16
CA LEU A 156 3.09 -16.22 -9.26
C LEU A 156 2.66 -16.58 -10.69
N GLY A 157 3.26 -15.97 -11.72
CA GLY A 157 2.97 -16.29 -13.13
C GLY A 157 3.34 -17.71 -13.54
N LEU A 158 4.23 -18.37 -12.79
CA LEU A 158 4.65 -19.75 -13.00
C LEU A 158 3.93 -20.74 -12.08
N ALA A 159 3.12 -20.27 -11.13
CA ALA A 159 2.46 -21.13 -10.18
C ALA A 159 1.40 -22.01 -10.87
N THR A 160 1.43 -23.31 -10.56
CA THR A 160 0.49 -24.31 -11.06
C THR A 160 -0.43 -24.87 -9.98
N MET A 161 -0.25 -24.44 -8.73
CA MET A 161 -1.03 -24.90 -7.57
C MET A 161 -1.39 -23.73 -6.66
N ALA A 162 -2.62 -23.70 -6.15
CA ALA A 162 -3.10 -22.64 -5.26
C ALA A 162 -2.31 -22.56 -3.93
N SER A 163 -1.78 -23.68 -3.43
CA SER A 163 -0.93 -23.70 -2.24
C SER A 163 0.37 -22.90 -2.41
N VAL A 164 0.97 -22.93 -3.61
CA VAL A 164 2.15 -22.12 -3.94
C VAL A 164 1.80 -20.63 -3.90
N VAL A 165 0.63 -20.26 -4.42
CA VAL A 165 0.14 -18.87 -4.36
C VAL A 165 -0.02 -18.39 -2.92
N VAL A 166 -0.60 -19.21 -2.04
CA VAL A 166 -0.73 -18.88 -0.60
C VAL A 166 0.65 -18.61 0.03
N VAL A 167 1.64 -19.45 -0.24
CA VAL A 167 3.01 -19.25 0.27
C VAL A 167 3.62 -17.97 -0.28
N LEU A 168 3.46 -17.69 -1.58
CA LEU A 168 3.96 -16.48 -2.21
C LEU A 168 3.28 -15.21 -1.64
N PHE A 169 1.99 -15.28 -1.31
CA PHE A 169 1.26 -14.20 -0.65
C PHE A 169 1.81 -13.92 0.75
N ILE A 170 2.11 -14.97 1.53
CA ILE A 170 2.75 -14.82 2.85
C ILE A 170 4.09 -14.08 2.73
N ILE A 171 4.94 -14.51 1.80
CA ILE A 171 6.24 -13.86 1.55
C ILE A 171 6.04 -12.42 1.09
N HIS A 172 5.10 -12.17 0.18
CA HIS A 172 4.77 -10.83 -0.31
C HIS A 172 4.33 -9.90 0.81
N GLY A 173 3.47 -10.38 1.71
CA GLY A 173 3.00 -9.65 2.89
C GLY A 173 4.13 -9.27 3.84
N CYS A 174 5.06 -10.19 4.08
CA CYS A 174 6.27 -9.94 4.86
C CYS A 174 7.14 -8.83 4.25
N LEU A 175 7.38 -8.86 2.94
CA LEU A 175 8.18 -7.84 2.25
C LEU A 175 7.48 -6.47 2.28
N TYR A 176 6.17 -6.45 1.98
CA TYR A 176 5.39 -5.22 1.95
C TYR A 176 5.33 -4.52 3.31
N ALA A 177 5.45 -5.28 4.41
CA ALA A 177 5.47 -4.74 5.78
C ALA A 177 6.61 -3.74 6.04
N PHE A 178 7.69 -3.80 5.25
CA PHE A 178 8.83 -2.89 5.35
C PHE A 178 8.76 -1.73 4.36
N ILE A 179 8.11 -1.92 3.21
CA ILE A 179 8.04 -0.92 2.14
C ILE A 179 7.10 0.23 2.55
N GLN A 180 5.86 -0.09 2.92
CA GLN A 180 4.83 0.92 3.14
C GLN A 180 5.21 1.91 4.26
N PRO A 181 5.71 1.46 5.44
CA PRO A 181 6.17 2.40 6.47
C PRO A 181 7.33 3.29 6.01
N ALA A 182 8.25 2.78 5.18
CA ALA A 182 9.37 3.57 4.66
C ALA A 182 8.90 4.67 3.70
N VAL A 183 7.91 4.38 2.84
CA VAL A 183 7.28 5.36 1.95
C VAL A 183 6.50 6.39 2.76
N ASP A 184 5.67 5.96 3.70
CA ASP A 184 4.87 6.85 4.55
C ASP A 184 5.77 7.81 5.35
N ALA A 185 6.85 7.29 5.95
CA ALA A 185 7.81 8.09 6.69
C ALA A 185 8.55 9.08 5.78
N HIS A 186 8.93 8.65 4.57
CA HIS A 186 9.55 9.53 3.56
C HIS A 186 8.65 10.71 3.21
N ILE A 187 7.37 10.44 2.89
CA ILE A 187 6.37 11.47 2.60
C ILE A 187 6.21 12.42 3.80
N ALA A 188 6.10 11.88 5.02
CA ALA A 188 5.90 12.67 6.23
C ALA A 188 7.06 13.63 6.53
N THR A 189 8.29 13.24 6.18
CA THR A 189 9.50 14.08 6.36
C THR A 189 9.81 14.99 5.19
N SER A 190 9.22 14.73 4.02
CA SER A 190 9.41 15.49 2.78
C SER A 190 8.27 16.49 2.52
N SER A 191 7.24 16.52 3.37
CA SER A 191 6.11 17.43 3.28
C SER A 191 6.05 18.36 4.49
N HIS A 192 5.84 19.66 4.24
CA HIS A 192 5.52 20.61 5.30
C HIS A 192 4.17 20.29 5.93
N SER A 193 4.00 20.58 7.23
CA SER A 193 2.78 20.32 7.99
C SER A 193 1.52 20.83 7.28
N THR A 194 1.59 22.03 6.69
CA THR A 194 0.50 22.69 5.96
C THR A 194 0.12 22.04 4.63
N MET A 195 1.00 21.25 4.01
CA MET A 195 0.75 20.57 2.72
C MET A 195 0.54 19.06 2.85
N ARG A 196 0.68 18.46 4.04
CA ARG A 196 0.57 17.01 4.26
C ARG A 196 -0.71 16.41 3.67
N ALA A 197 -1.85 17.05 3.90
CA ALA A 197 -3.13 16.60 3.35
C ALA A 197 -3.15 16.63 1.81
N ARG A 198 -2.60 17.69 1.19
CA ARG A 198 -2.51 17.81 -0.27
C ARG A 198 -1.55 16.77 -0.87
N VAL A 199 -0.42 16.51 -0.22
CA VAL A 199 0.56 15.50 -0.64
C VAL A 199 -0.04 14.10 -0.55
N GLN A 200 -0.75 13.78 0.54
CA GLN A 200 -1.46 12.50 0.67
C GLN A 200 -2.59 12.35 -0.35
N GLY A 201 -3.31 13.44 -0.65
CA GLY A 201 -4.27 13.48 -1.74
C GLY A 201 -3.62 13.18 -3.10
N MET A 202 -2.47 13.80 -3.38
CA MET A 202 -1.73 13.56 -4.63
C MET A 202 -1.19 12.12 -4.71
N TYR A 203 -0.61 11.61 -3.61
CA TYR A 203 -0.18 10.21 -3.50
C TYR A 203 -1.32 9.25 -3.82
N SER A 204 -2.49 9.48 -3.23
CA SER A 204 -3.69 8.68 -3.48
C SER A 204 -4.17 8.79 -4.93
N THR A 205 -4.14 9.98 -5.52
CA THR A 205 -4.52 10.20 -6.92
C THR A 205 -3.62 9.42 -7.87
N PHE A 206 -2.29 9.53 -7.72
CA PHE A 206 -1.35 8.78 -8.56
C PHE A 206 -1.48 7.26 -8.35
N GLY A 207 -1.71 6.84 -7.10
CA GLY A 207 -2.07 5.45 -6.80
C GLY A 207 -3.33 5.01 -7.56
N LEU A 208 -4.45 5.72 -7.42
CA LEU A 208 -5.70 5.36 -8.09
C LEU A 208 -5.60 5.33 -9.61
N VAL A 209 -4.80 6.23 -10.21
CA VAL A 209 -4.47 6.15 -11.64
C VAL A 209 -3.73 4.84 -11.94
N GLY A 210 -2.75 4.46 -11.11
CA GLY A 210 -2.10 3.15 -11.17
C GLY A 210 -3.09 1.99 -11.09
N ALA A 211 -4.00 1.98 -10.12
CA ALA A 211 -5.03 0.93 -9.99
C ALA A 211 -5.98 0.86 -11.18
N PHE A 212 -6.37 2.01 -11.74
CA PHE A 212 -7.17 2.06 -12.96
C PHE A 212 -6.43 1.38 -14.12
N PHE A 213 -5.16 1.72 -14.34
CA PHE A 213 -4.35 1.07 -15.37
C PHE A 213 -4.11 -0.41 -15.04
N GLY A 214 -3.93 -0.79 -13.78
CA GLY A 214 -3.76 -2.19 -13.37
C GLY A 214 -4.96 -3.03 -13.76
N ALA A 215 -6.16 -2.58 -13.41
CA ALA A 215 -7.40 -3.30 -13.76
C ALA A 215 -7.64 -3.36 -15.28
N ASN A 216 -7.38 -2.27 -16.02
CA ASN A 216 -7.74 -2.17 -17.43
C ASN A 216 -6.66 -2.65 -18.40
N LEU A 217 -5.37 -2.41 -18.12
CA LEU A 217 -4.26 -2.80 -18.98
C LEU A 217 -4.00 -4.31 -18.94
N PHE A 218 -4.19 -4.93 -17.77
CA PHE A 218 -3.92 -6.35 -17.61
C PHE A 218 -5.06 -7.25 -18.09
N SER A 219 -6.29 -6.74 -18.19
CA SER A 219 -7.43 -7.50 -18.73
C SER A 219 -7.20 -8.03 -20.16
N PRO A 220 -6.80 -7.22 -21.17
CA PRO A 220 -6.51 -7.74 -22.50
C PRO A 220 -5.31 -8.68 -22.53
N LEU A 221 -4.30 -8.45 -21.68
CA LEU A 221 -3.14 -9.36 -21.56
C LEU A 221 -3.57 -10.72 -21.02
N TYR A 222 -4.49 -10.74 -20.04
CA TYR A 222 -5.07 -11.95 -19.49
C TYR A 222 -5.82 -12.77 -20.55
N ALA A 223 -6.55 -12.10 -21.44
CA ALA A 223 -7.28 -12.75 -22.53
C ALA A 223 -6.36 -13.44 -23.56
N ILE A 224 -5.15 -12.91 -23.79
CA ILE A 224 -4.17 -13.53 -24.68
C ILE A 224 -3.48 -14.70 -23.97
N ASN A 225 -3.00 -14.48 -22.76
CA ASN A 225 -2.38 -15.49 -21.92
C ASN A 225 -2.43 -15.05 -20.46
N TYR A 226 -3.07 -15.86 -19.63
CA TYR A 226 -3.30 -15.58 -18.21
C TYR A 226 -2.02 -15.28 -17.40
N ARG A 227 -0.84 -15.69 -17.88
CA ARG A 227 0.46 -15.44 -17.23
C ARG A 227 1.05 -14.07 -17.55
N LEU A 228 0.71 -13.50 -18.72
CA LEU A 228 1.29 -12.23 -19.17
C LEU A 228 1.07 -11.09 -18.16
N PRO A 229 -0.14 -10.87 -17.60
CA PRO A 229 -0.36 -9.87 -16.58
C PRO A 229 0.64 -9.90 -15.42
N LEU A 230 0.93 -11.09 -14.89
CA LEU A 230 1.82 -11.26 -13.74
C LEU A 230 3.28 -10.92 -14.09
N PHE A 231 3.74 -11.30 -15.27
CA PHE A 231 5.08 -10.93 -15.74
C PHE A 231 5.19 -9.43 -16.04
N THR A 232 4.20 -8.85 -16.72
CA THR A 232 4.19 -7.41 -17.03
C THR A 232 4.11 -6.59 -15.76
N MET A 233 3.31 -7.03 -14.77
CA MET A 233 3.22 -6.42 -13.45
C MET A 233 4.59 -6.41 -12.74
N GLY A 234 5.30 -7.54 -12.73
CA GLY A 234 6.63 -7.61 -12.12
C GLY A 234 7.63 -6.63 -12.73
N MET A 235 7.63 -6.50 -14.06
CA MET A 235 8.49 -5.55 -14.78
C MET A 235 8.12 -4.09 -14.47
N LEU A 236 6.83 -3.74 -14.56
CA LEU A 236 6.35 -2.37 -14.32
C LEU A 236 6.53 -1.95 -12.86
N PHE A 237 6.24 -2.85 -11.93
CA PHE A 237 6.49 -2.62 -10.51
C PHE A 237 7.98 -2.39 -10.25
N GLY A 238 8.83 -3.31 -10.74
CA GLY A 238 10.28 -3.20 -10.59
C GLY A 238 10.82 -1.89 -11.16
N PHE A 239 10.33 -1.47 -12.32
CA PHE A 239 10.66 -0.17 -12.91
C PHE A 239 10.26 1.00 -12.00
N CYS A 240 9.04 0.99 -11.46
CA CYS A 240 8.57 2.03 -10.52
C CYS A 240 9.40 2.06 -9.23
N VAL A 241 9.78 0.90 -8.69
CA VAL A 241 10.66 0.79 -7.52
C VAL A 241 12.05 1.36 -7.81
N ILE A 242 12.63 1.05 -8.96
CA ILE A 242 13.94 1.56 -9.36
C ILE A 242 13.89 3.08 -9.52
N VAL A 243 12.97 3.59 -10.34
CA VAL A 243 12.89 5.02 -10.65
C VAL A 243 12.50 5.81 -9.39
N GLY A 244 11.42 5.42 -8.72
CA GLY A 244 10.94 6.05 -7.50
C GLY A 244 11.97 5.98 -6.38
N GLY A 245 12.57 4.81 -6.16
CA GLY A 245 13.62 4.60 -5.16
C GLY A 245 14.89 5.41 -5.42
N ILE A 246 15.32 5.56 -6.68
CA ILE A 246 16.44 6.43 -7.07
C ILE A 246 16.11 7.90 -6.77
N MET A 247 14.91 8.36 -7.11
CA MET A 247 14.50 9.75 -6.83
C MET A 247 14.47 10.03 -5.33
N VAL A 248 13.95 9.08 -4.53
CA VAL A 248 14.01 9.13 -3.07
C VAL A 248 15.48 9.18 -2.59
N ARG A 249 16.35 8.32 -3.12
CA ARG A 249 17.78 8.30 -2.76
C ARG A 249 18.50 9.61 -3.06
N ILE A 250 18.26 10.21 -4.23
CA ILE A 250 18.83 11.50 -4.63
C ILE A 250 18.35 12.61 -3.68
N SER A 251 17.09 12.56 -3.26
CA SER A 251 16.56 13.55 -2.31
C SER A 251 17.20 13.42 -0.93
N GLU A 252 17.42 12.18 -0.45
CA GLU A 252 18.10 11.92 0.83
C GLU A 252 19.56 12.38 0.80
N SER A 253 20.27 12.20 -0.32
CA SER A 253 21.66 12.65 -0.44
C SER A 253 21.79 14.17 -0.47
N ARG A 254 20.89 14.87 -1.19
CA ARG A 254 20.87 16.33 -1.23
C ARG A 254 20.62 16.95 0.13
N ARG A 255 19.72 16.37 0.93
CA ARG A 255 19.41 16.86 2.28
C ARG A 255 20.61 16.76 3.23
N LYS A 256 21.36 15.64 3.19
CA LYS A 256 22.59 15.48 3.98
C LYS A 256 23.66 16.52 3.64
N VAL A 257 23.79 16.89 2.37
CA VAL A 257 24.78 17.91 1.96
C VAL A 257 24.41 19.28 2.53
N VAL A 258 23.13 19.64 2.58
CA VAL A 258 22.68 20.91 3.18
C VAL A 258 22.92 20.93 4.70
N GLU A 259 22.59 19.86 5.42
CA GLU A 259 22.82 19.75 6.87
C GLU A 259 24.31 19.86 7.25
N VAL A 260 25.22 19.32 6.43
CA VAL A 260 26.69 19.41 6.66
C VAL A 260 27.24 20.81 6.38
N VAL A 261 26.63 21.57 5.47
CA VAL A 261 27.07 22.94 5.15
C VAL A 261 26.56 23.96 6.17
N GLU A 262 25.45 23.66 6.86
CA GLU A 262 24.86 24.52 7.91
C GLU A 262 25.40 24.22 9.33
N GLU A 263 26.20 23.17 9.53
CA GLU A 263 26.91 22.97 10.81
C GLU A 263 27.98 24.07 10.97
N PRO A 264 27.84 24.99 11.96
CA PRO A 264 28.88 25.95 12.22
C PRO A 264 30.12 25.18 12.68
N ILE A 265 31.26 25.46 12.04
CA ILE A 265 32.57 24.97 12.45
C ILE A 265 32.72 25.31 13.93
N GLN A 266 32.54 24.31 14.80
CA GLN A 266 32.89 24.44 16.21
C GLN A 266 34.41 24.39 16.25
N VAL A 267 35.00 25.59 16.29
CA VAL A 267 36.41 25.85 16.56
C VAL A 267 36.68 25.62 18.04
#